data_AF-L8FMX9-F1
#
_entry.id   AF-L8FMX9-F1
#
_cell.length_a   1.000
_cell.length_b   1.000
_cell.length_c   1.000
_cell.angle_alpha   90.00
_cell.angle_beta   90.00
_cell.angle_gamma   90.00
#
_symmetry.space_group_name_H-M   'P 1'
#
loop_
_entity.id
_entity.type
_entity.pdbx_description
1 polymer ?
#
loop_
_entity_poly.entity_id
_entity_poly.type
_entity_poly.pdbx_seq_one_letter_code
_entity_poly.pdbx_strand_id
1 'polypeptide(L)'
;MSLLLIGSSRRTLTPLWTCSFCRRISKLATAGTARPTYKLPETPARTRFAPSPTGYLHLGSLRTALFSYLLAKSTDGQFLLRIEDTDQPRTVADAETRIKEDLKWAGLHWDEGPDVGGPYGPYKQSERLNIYRDHASKLLDTGRAYRCFCPREKRNLGDAGLHASAGFKSHDCNRVSKDTSDGRAAQGDPFVVRLKLPEYTKRYRDLVFGNVASSKTSPMDADPVLMKSDNWPTYHLACVVDDHLMGITHVIRGSEWIPSVPTHHHLYDAFGWQPPTFGHVGLLTDLNGQKLSKRNFDLDISAFRNMGVLPDALSNFVALLGWSHTQKKDTMDIQELAKNFSTKFTKGDTKVSFDKLWFLQRQHAQRIITSAKTPDDVQSIIQPILAALKQKCSSCSIPESSTPADQQDRLLQILKSDAPNYKNASDFVERHKYTFDGPSAEALISIKSPITVIGHLCHLSNLPEEIKPEVVNSSIVKVVQQVSTMLTQEDPLLSTDEKGKRLRAHFSDVVQNTVSQNLREINVSDNEELFVALKKSWAALLHQYIRWALVADTPGPDSASLMTALGPMETLRRFDLAEKVALGQPGSNVVANVEK
;
A
#
# COMPACT_ATOMS: atom_id res chain seq x y z
N MET A 1 65.41 9.83 1.00
CA MET A 1 66.02 8.59 1.51
C MET A 1 64.91 7.60 1.81
N SER A 2 65.04 6.42 1.23
CA SER A 2 64.07 5.34 1.17
C SER A 2 63.62 4.82 2.53
N LEU A 3 62.31 4.67 2.72
CA LEU A 3 61.74 3.81 3.75
C LEU A 3 60.95 2.71 3.05
N LEU A 4 61.58 1.54 2.98
CA LEU A 4 60.97 0.26 2.64
C LEU A 4 59.91 -0.07 3.71
N LEU A 5 58.66 -0.29 3.29
CA LEU A 5 57.69 -1.06 4.06
C LEU A 5 57.35 -2.32 3.26
N ILE A 6 57.83 -3.43 3.79
CA ILE A 6 57.72 -4.79 3.26
C ILE A 6 56.29 -5.29 3.49
N GLY A 7 55.67 -5.80 2.43
CA GLY A 7 54.33 -6.38 2.46
C GLY A 7 54.26 -7.66 3.29
N SER A 8 53.19 -7.79 4.08
CA SER A 8 52.82 -9.04 4.74
C SER A 8 51.89 -9.85 3.85
N SER A 9 52.46 -10.70 2.99
CA SER A 9 51.69 -11.77 2.35
C SER A 9 51.35 -12.81 3.41
N ARG A 10 50.08 -12.89 3.85
CA ARG A 10 49.59 -14.09 4.56
C ARG A 10 49.53 -15.23 3.56
N ARG A 11 50.57 -16.08 3.54
CA ARG A 11 50.55 -17.38 2.88
C ARG A 11 49.55 -18.27 3.61
N THR A 12 48.38 -18.48 3.02
CA THR A 12 47.48 -19.56 3.44
C THR A 12 48.10 -20.89 3.00
N LEU A 13 48.44 -21.74 3.96
CA LEU A 13 48.85 -23.13 3.73
C LEU A 13 47.72 -23.87 3.00
N THR A 14 47.98 -24.31 1.78
CA THR A 14 47.09 -25.25 1.07
C THR A 14 47.33 -26.66 1.59
N PRO A 15 46.28 -27.43 1.96
CA PRO A 15 46.47 -28.84 2.25
C PRO A 15 46.87 -29.56 0.96
N LEU A 16 47.96 -30.32 1.04
CA LEU A 16 48.28 -31.36 0.06
C LEU A 16 47.11 -32.34 0.06
N TRP A 17 46.63 -32.72 -1.14
CA TRP A 17 45.39 -33.47 -1.45
C TRP A 17 44.19 -32.60 -1.84
N THR A 18 44.30 -31.95 -2.99
CA THR A 18 43.12 -31.55 -3.79
C THR A 18 43.13 -32.31 -5.11
N CYS A 19 42.06 -33.08 -5.36
CA CYS A 19 41.84 -33.86 -6.58
C CYS A 19 41.94 -32.97 -7.84
N SER A 20 42.63 -33.46 -8.88
CA SER A 20 42.85 -32.76 -10.15
C SER A 20 41.54 -32.37 -10.87
N PHE A 21 40.45 -33.11 -10.61
CA PHE A 21 39.11 -32.83 -11.13
C PHE A 21 38.51 -31.54 -10.53
N CYS A 22 38.72 -31.29 -9.24
CA CYS A 22 38.22 -30.08 -8.57
C CYS A 22 38.93 -28.80 -9.04
N ARG A 23 40.20 -28.90 -9.50
CA ARG A 23 40.93 -27.77 -10.12
C ARG A 23 40.40 -27.38 -11.49
N ARG A 24 39.72 -28.28 -12.21
CA ARG A 24 39.11 -27.97 -13.51
C ARG A 24 37.78 -27.23 -13.37
N ILE A 25 37.02 -27.51 -12.30
CA ILE A 25 35.75 -26.83 -12.01
C ILE A 25 36.00 -25.38 -11.54
N SER A 26 37.05 -25.13 -10.76
CA SER A 26 37.35 -23.77 -10.29
C SER A 26 37.83 -22.80 -11.37
N LYS A 27 38.42 -23.31 -12.48
CA LYS A 27 38.81 -22.48 -13.64
C LYS A 27 37.66 -22.15 -14.60
N LEU A 28 36.51 -22.83 -14.49
CA LEU A 28 35.29 -22.49 -15.25
C LEU A 28 34.39 -21.48 -14.52
N ALA A 29 34.67 -21.20 -13.23
CA ALA A 29 33.86 -20.32 -12.38
C ALA A 29 34.36 -18.86 -12.34
N THR A 30 35.25 -18.46 -13.25
CA THR A 30 35.70 -17.06 -13.42
C THR A 30 35.29 -16.49 -14.78
N ALA A 31 34.12 -16.88 -15.29
CA ALA A 31 33.36 -15.96 -16.13
C ALA A 31 32.75 -14.95 -15.16
N GLY A 32 33.30 -13.73 -15.12
CA GLY A 32 32.81 -12.68 -14.24
C GLY A 32 31.30 -12.60 -14.31
N THR A 33 30.63 -12.87 -13.19
CA THR A 33 29.21 -12.60 -13.03
C THR A 33 29.06 -11.09 -13.12
N ALA A 34 28.88 -10.58 -14.34
CA ALA A 34 28.45 -9.21 -14.53
C ALA A 34 27.24 -9.01 -13.62
N ARG A 35 27.35 -8.07 -12.66
CA ARG A 35 26.23 -7.71 -11.80
C ARG A 35 25.03 -7.48 -12.73
N PRO A 36 23.86 -8.09 -12.46
CA PRO A 36 22.69 -7.86 -13.30
C PRO A 36 22.45 -6.36 -13.42
N THR A 37 22.58 -5.83 -14.63
CA THR A 37 22.26 -4.45 -14.93
C THR A 37 20.75 -4.34 -14.98
N TYR A 38 20.15 -3.85 -13.89
CA TYR A 38 18.71 -3.55 -13.78
C TYR A 38 18.32 -2.30 -14.57
N LYS A 39 18.86 -2.17 -15.79
CA LYS A 39 18.66 -1.02 -16.65
C LYS A 39 17.24 -1.06 -17.20
N LEU A 40 16.66 0.14 -17.32
CA LEU A 40 15.47 0.38 -18.12
C LEU A 40 15.81 0.15 -19.61
N PRO A 41 14.81 -0.12 -20.47
CA PRO A 41 15.02 -0.20 -21.90
C PRO A 41 15.56 1.13 -22.46
N GLU A 42 16.33 1.05 -23.55
CA GLU A 42 16.93 2.22 -24.20
C GLU A 42 15.91 3.05 -24.99
N THR A 43 14.79 2.42 -25.37
CA THR A 43 13.68 3.07 -26.08
C THR A 43 12.45 3.16 -25.19
N PRO A 44 11.58 4.16 -25.39
CA PRO A 44 10.33 4.30 -24.64
C PRO A 44 9.49 3.02 -24.65
N ALA A 45 9.08 2.56 -23.47
CA ALA A 45 8.34 1.32 -23.34
C ALA A 45 6.84 1.54 -23.59
N ARG A 46 6.27 0.86 -24.60
CA ARG A 46 4.83 0.60 -24.67
C ARG A 46 4.47 -0.62 -23.85
N THR A 47 3.67 -0.41 -22.80
CA THR A 47 3.20 -1.44 -21.87
C THR A 47 1.67 -1.45 -21.82
N ARG A 48 1.09 -2.50 -21.24
CA ARG A 48 -0.35 -2.57 -21.01
C ARG A 48 -0.71 -3.30 -19.74
N PHE A 49 -1.81 -2.87 -19.13
CA PHE A 49 -2.60 -3.67 -18.22
C PHE A 49 -3.81 -4.23 -18.97
N ALA A 50 -3.95 -5.56 -18.95
CA ALA A 50 -4.96 -6.27 -19.72
C ALA A 50 -5.85 -7.16 -18.82
N PRO A 51 -6.74 -6.59 -18.00
CA PRO A 51 -7.58 -7.36 -17.10
C PRO A 51 -8.78 -7.98 -17.82
N SER A 52 -9.18 -9.18 -17.39
CA SER A 52 -10.49 -9.73 -17.72
C SER A 52 -11.52 -9.24 -16.69
N PRO A 53 -12.69 -8.74 -17.09
CA PRO A 53 -13.71 -8.23 -16.18
C PRO A 53 -14.51 -9.35 -15.49
N THR A 54 -13.84 -10.40 -14.99
CA THR A 54 -14.46 -11.55 -14.33
C THR A 54 -14.54 -11.40 -12.80
N GLY A 55 -14.32 -10.17 -12.31
CA GLY A 55 -14.25 -9.81 -10.90
C GLY A 55 -13.57 -8.45 -10.72
N TYR A 56 -13.52 -7.99 -9.48
CA TYR A 56 -12.93 -6.69 -9.14
C TYR A 56 -11.41 -6.73 -9.05
N LEU A 57 -10.80 -5.55 -9.14
CA LEU A 57 -9.36 -5.39 -9.07
C LEU A 57 -8.85 -5.78 -7.68
N HIS A 58 -7.87 -6.66 -7.63
CA HIS A 58 -7.22 -7.10 -6.39
C HIS A 58 -5.75 -6.66 -6.36
N LEU A 59 -5.11 -6.77 -5.20
CA LEU A 59 -3.74 -6.28 -4.94
C LEU A 59 -2.69 -6.78 -5.95
N GLY A 60 -2.72 -8.06 -6.30
CA GLY A 60 -1.80 -8.65 -7.30
C GLY A 60 -1.99 -8.11 -8.72
N SER A 61 -3.24 -7.81 -9.10
CA SER A 61 -3.54 -7.20 -10.39
C SER A 61 -3.14 -5.72 -10.41
N LEU A 62 -3.42 -4.98 -9.33
CA LEU A 62 -2.93 -3.60 -9.16
C LEU A 62 -1.40 -3.53 -9.24
N ARG A 63 -0.68 -4.48 -8.63
CA ARG A 63 0.78 -4.57 -8.75
C ARG A 63 1.26 -4.70 -10.20
N THR A 64 0.61 -5.59 -10.95
CA THR A 64 0.96 -5.83 -12.35
C THR A 64 0.71 -4.59 -13.21
N ALA A 65 -0.43 -3.92 -12.97
CA ALA A 65 -0.74 -2.64 -13.60
C ALA A 65 0.29 -1.57 -13.23
N LEU A 66 0.64 -1.46 -11.95
CA LEU A 66 1.58 -0.48 -11.44
C LEU A 66 2.98 -0.66 -12.01
N PHE A 67 3.52 -1.88 -12.09
CA PHE A 67 4.84 -2.08 -12.69
C PHE A 67 4.86 -1.77 -14.20
N SER A 68 3.77 -2.08 -14.91
CA SER A 68 3.64 -1.70 -16.31
C SER A 68 3.58 -0.17 -16.48
N TYR A 69 2.83 0.51 -15.61
CA TYR A 69 2.72 1.96 -15.54
C TYR A 69 4.06 2.62 -15.23
N LEU A 70 4.76 2.18 -14.17
CA LEU A 70 6.05 2.72 -13.77
C LEU A 70 7.13 2.49 -14.82
N LEU A 71 7.13 1.34 -15.52
CA LEU A 71 8.03 1.10 -16.65
C LEU A 71 7.77 2.08 -17.80
N ALA A 72 6.51 2.32 -18.16
CA ALA A 72 6.17 3.31 -19.19
C ALA A 72 6.61 4.72 -18.75
N LYS A 73 6.20 5.18 -17.56
CA LYS A 73 6.51 6.54 -17.09
C LYS A 73 8.01 6.78 -16.85
N SER A 74 8.77 5.77 -16.43
CA SER A 74 10.23 5.88 -16.25
C SER A 74 11.03 5.93 -17.56
N THR A 75 10.39 5.64 -18.70
CA THR A 75 11.02 5.59 -20.02
C THR A 75 10.37 6.57 -21.01
N ASP A 76 9.52 7.49 -20.52
CA ASP A 76 8.70 8.38 -21.35
C ASP A 76 7.87 7.63 -22.41
N GLY A 77 7.47 6.40 -22.07
CA GLY A 77 6.65 5.52 -22.89
C GLY A 77 5.16 5.67 -22.62
N GLN A 78 4.38 4.67 -23.05
CA GLN A 78 2.91 4.70 -22.98
C GLN A 78 2.38 3.48 -22.24
N PHE A 79 1.40 3.72 -21.37
CA PHE A 79 0.69 2.71 -20.59
C PHE A 79 -0.75 2.57 -21.10
N LEU A 80 -1.10 1.37 -21.54
CA LEU A 80 -2.41 1.07 -22.12
C LEU A 80 -3.32 0.30 -21.16
N LEU A 81 -4.63 0.56 -21.25
CA LEU A 81 -5.67 -0.30 -20.66
C LEU A 81 -6.42 -1.06 -21.76
N ARG A 82 -6.38 -2.39 -21.73
CA ARG A 82 -7.13 -3.27 -22.66
C ARG A 82 -8.06 -4.20 -21.88
N ILE A 83 -9.34 -4.25 -22.21
CA ILE A 83 -10.30 -5.13 -21.53
C ILE A 83 -10.38 -6.47 -22.25
N GLU A 84 -10.02 -7.55 -21.56
CA GLU A 84 -10.00 -8.92 -22.09
C GLU A 84 -11.28 -9.68 -21.72
N ASP A 85 -12.40 -9.28 -22.33
CA ASP A 85 -13.77 -9.78 -22.10
C ASP A 85 -14.18 -10.94 -23.03
N THR A 86 -13.23 -11.77 -23.45
CA THR A 86 -13.50 -12.90 -24.36
C THR A 86 -14.22 -14.08 -23.68
N ASP A 87 -14.24 -14.09 -22.35
CA ASP A 87 -14.98 -15.06 -21.53
C ASP A 87 -16.30 -14.46 -21.01
N GLN A 88 -17.26 -14.37 -21.92
CA GLN A 88 -18.57 -13.77 -21.68
C GLN A 88 -19.31 -14.38 -20.46
N PRO A 89 -19.38 -15.72 -20.27
CA PRO A 89 -20.08 -16.31 -19.12
C PRO A 89 -19.51 -15.93 -17.74
N ARG A 90 -18.21 -15.59 -17.66
CA ARG A 90 -17.57 -15.18 -16.41
C ARG A 90 -17.54 -13.67 -16.20
N THR A 91 -17.99 -12.89 -17.18
CA THR A 91 -17.94 -11.43 -17.12
C THR A 91 -18.94 -10.88 -16.10
N VAL A 92 -18.49 -9.95 -15.28
CA VAL A 92 -19.28 -9.24 -14.27
C VAL A 92 -19.62 -7.86 -14.81
N ALA A 93 -20.91 -7.51 -14.84
CA ALA A 93 -21.42 -6.37 -15.61
C ALA A 93 -20.79 -5.02 -15.24
N ASP A 94 -20.53 -4.77 -13.95
CA ASP A 94 -19.96 -3.52 -13.44
C ASP A 94 -18.42 -3.58 -13.25
N ALA A 95 -17.80 -4.75 -13.47
CA ALA A 95 -16.37 -4.93 -13.20
C ALA A 95 -15.47 -4.05 -14.07
N GLU A 96 -15.82 -3.82 -15.34
CA GLU A 96 -15.03 -2.92 -16.21
C GLU A 96 -14.98 -1.50 -15.64
N THR A 97 -16.14 -0.96 -15.23
CA THR A 97 -16.24 0.38 -14.64
C THR A 97 -15.46 0.44 -13.33
N ARG A 98 -15.63 -0.56 -12.46
CA ARG A 98 -14.92 -0.66 -11.18
C ARG A 98 -13.41 -0.76 -11.33
N ILE A 99 -12.92 -1.54 -12.30
CA ILE A 99 -11.48 -1.62 -12.61
C ILE A 99 -10.95 -0.25 -13.01
N LYS A 100 -11.65 0.49 -13.87
CA LYS A 100 -11.25 1.85 -14.29
C LYS A 100 -11.20 2.83 -13.12
N GLU A 101 -12.22 2.82 -12.26
CA GLU A 101 -12.29 3.66 -11.07
C GLU A 101 -11.18 3.33 -10.06
N ASP A 102 -10.92 2.05 -9.83
CA ASP A 102 -9.89 1.60 -8.88
C ASP A 102 -8.48 1.94 -9.35
N LEU A 103 -8.19 1.80 -10.66
CA LEU A 103 -6.92 2.22 -11.24
C LEU A 103 -6.72 3.74 -11.16
N LYS A 104 -7.72 4.53 -11.56
CA LYS A 104 -7.68 6.00 -11.47
C LYS A 104 -7.48 6.46 -10.04
N TRP A 105 -8.21 5.87 -9.09
CA TRP A 105 -8.06 6.18 -7.67
C TRP A 105 -6.65 5.86 -7.16
N ALA A 106 -6.06 4.73 -7.56
CA ALA A 106 -4.68 4.38 -7.20
C ALA A 106 -3.61 5.24 -7.91
N GLY A 107 -4.01 6.21 -8.75
CA GLY A 107 -3.12 7.14 -9.45
C GLY A 107 -2.58 6.60 -10.79
N LEU A 108 -3.17 5.52 -11.33
CA LEU A 108 -2.76 4.93 -12.60
C LEU A 108 -3.68 5.45 -13.71
N HIS A 109 -3.17 6.40 -14.49
CA HIS A 109 -3.81 6.89 -15.70
C HIS A 109 -3.20 6.21 -16.93
N TRP A 110 -4.04 5.80 -17.88
CA TRP A 110 -3.60 5.20 -19.14
C TRP A 110 -3.64 6.21 -20.28
N ASP A 111 -2.66 6.09 -21.17
CA ASP A 111 -2.47 6.95 -22.34
C ASP A 111 -3.39 6.52 -23.49
N GLU A 112 -3.76 5.23 -23.54
CA GLU A 112 -4.79 4.71 -24.46
C GLU A 112 -5.65 3.66 -23.76
N GLY A 113 -6.92 3.56 -24.13
CA GLY A 113 -7.85 2.64 -23.50
C GLY A 113 -9.30 2.80 -23.95
N PRO A 114 -10.24 2.05 -23.36
CA PRO A 114 -11.63 1.98 -23.81
C PRO A 114 -12.39 3.32 -23.69
N ASP A 115 -12.05 4.16 -22.70
CA ASP A 115 -12.71 5.44 -22.43
C ASP A 115 -11.96 6.64 -23.03
N VAL A 116 -10.63 6.58 -23.13
CA VAL A 116 -9.79 7.67 -23.68
C VAL A 116 -9.50 7.51 -25.18
N GLY A 117 -9.78 6.34 -25.76
CA GLY A 117 -9.46 6.03 -27.16
C GLY A 117 -7.97 5.81 -27.39
N GLY A 118 -7.54 6.01 -28.63
CA GLY A 118 -6.16 5.82 -29.08
C GLY A 118 -6.08 5.23 -30.48
N PRO A 119 -4.90 5.29 -31.12
CA PRO A 119 -4.73 4.92 -32.53
C PRO A 119 -4.92 3.42 -32.84
N TYR A 120 -4.94 2.56 -31.82
CA TYR A 120 -5.04 1.10 -31.98
C TYR A 120 -6.37 0.52 -31.49
N GLY A 121 -7.36 1.39 -31.27
CA GLY A 121 -8.70 0.99 -30.85
C GLY A 121 -9.40 0.03 -31.83
N PRO A 122 -10.49 -0.62 -31.41
CA PRO A 122 -11.08 -0.57 -30.07
C PRO A 122 -10.21 -1.30 -29.02
N TYR A 123 -10.31 -0.91 -27.74
CA TYR A 123 -9.52 -1.48 -26.64
C TYR A 123 -10.28 -2.54 -25.81
N LYS A 124 -11.42 -3.02 -26.32
CA LYS A 124 -12.19 -4.14 -25.77
C LYS A 124 -12.15 -5.30 -26.75
N GLN A 125 -11.81 -6.49 -26.29
CA GLN A 125 -11.60 -7.64 -27.18
C GLN A 125 -12.91 -8.12 -27.84
N SER A 126 -14.05 -8.00 -27.16
CA SER A 126 -15.38 -8.27 -27.73
C SER A 126 -15.71 -7.40 -28.96
N GLU A 127 -15.07 -6.25 -29.11
CA GLU A 127 -15.26 -5.34 -30.25
C GLU A 127 -14.26 -5.62 -31.40
N ARG A 128 -13.34 -6.57 -31.22
CA ARG A 128 -12.24 -6.88 -32.14
C ARG A 128 -12.39 -8.22 -32.86
N LEU A 129 -13.58 -8.84 -32.79
CA LEU A 129 -13.81 -10.21 -33.27
C LEU A 129 -13.40 -10.46 -34.72
N ASN A 130 -13.62 -9.50 -35.62
CA ASN A 130 -13.23 -9.63 -37.02
C ASN A 130 -11.70 -9.72 -37.17
N ILE A 131 -10.95 -8.92 -36.41
CA ILE A 131 -9.48 -8.95 -36.42
C ILE A 131 -8.97 -10.35 -36.08
N TYR A 132 -9.54 -10.99 -35.05
CA TYR A 132 -9.10 -12.34 -34.66
C TYR A 132 -9.49 -13.40 -35.68
N ARG A 133 -10.67 -13.29 -36.30
CA ARG A 133 -11.09 -14.18 -37.39
C ARG A 133 -10.12 -14.10 -38.57
N ASP A 134 -9.76 -12.89 -38.99
CA ASP A 134 -8.82 -12.67 -40.10
C ASP A 134 -7.45 -13.29 -39.80
N HIS A 135 -6.95 -13.11 -38.58
CA HIS A 135 -5.68 -13.70 -38.17
C HIS A 135 -5.74 -15.22 -38.02
N ALA A 136 -6.85 -15.77 -37.55
CA ALA A 136 -7.06 -17.22 -37.54
C ALA A 136 -7.10 -17.81 -38.95
N SER A 137 -7.75 -17.14 -39.90
CA SER A 137 -7.75 -17.52 -41.32
C SER A 137 -6.34 -17.52 -41.90
N LYS A 138 -5.53 -16.48 -41.66
CA LYS A 138 -4.12 -16.45 -42.08
C LYS A 138 -3.32 -17.65 -41.56
N LEU A 139 -3.55 -18.07 -40.31
CA LEU A 139 -2.88 -19.24 -39.75
C LEU A 139 -3.35 -20.55 -40.40
N LEU A 140 -4.63 -20.65 -40.78
CA LEU A 140 -5.15 -21.80 -41.54
C LEU A 140 -4.55 -21.86 -42.94
N ASP A 141 -4.47 -20.72 -43.64
CA ASP A 141 -3.95 -20.63 -45.00
C ASP A 141 -2.45 -20.95 -45.08
N THR A 142 -1.69 -20.57 -44.04
CA THR A 142 -0.26 -20.87 -43.92
C THR A 142 0.03 -22.26 -43.35
N GLY A 143 -1.01 -23.06 -43.04
CA GLY A 143 -0.86 -24.40 -42.45
C GLY A 143 -0.29 -24.40 -41.03
N ARG A 144 -0.25 -23.25 -40.36
CA ARG A 144 0.19 -23.08 -38.96
C ARG A 144 -0.93 -23.38 -37.96
N ALA A 145 -2.17 -23.42 -38.41
CA ALA A 145 -3.32 -23.87 -37.65
C ALA A 145 -4.16 -24.86 -38.47
N TYR A 146 -5.07 -25.57 -37.81
CA TYR A 146 -6.02 -26.49 -38.46
C TYR A 146 -7.38 -26.45 -37.78
N ARG A 147 -8.43 -26.84 -38.50
CA ARG A 147 -9.79 -27.01 -37.96
C ARG A 147 -9.91 -28.37 -37.28
N CYS A 148 -10.45 -28.39 -36.07
CA CYS A 148 -10.74 -29.58 -35.30
C CYS A 148 -12.25 -29.74 -35.12
N PHE A 149 -12.80 -30.82 -35.68
CA PHE A 149 -14.23 -31.13 -35.69
C PHE A 149 -14.62 -32.14 -34.59
N CYS A 150 -13.71 -32.45 -33.66
CA CYS A 150 -13.97 -33.41 -32.59
C CYS A 150 -15.10 -32.91 -31.64
N PRO A 151 -16.03 -33.75 -31.17
CA PRO A 151 -17.10 -33.38 -30.24
C PRO A 151 -16.62 -32.86 -28.87
N ARG A 152 -17.45 -32.09 -28.14
CA ARG A 152 -17.08 -31.40 -26.86
C ARG A 152 -16.69 -32.37 -25.73
N GLU A 153 -17.39 -33.49 -25.60
CA GLU A 153 -17.11 -34.54 -24.60
C GLU A 153 -15.74 -35.20 -24.81
N LYS A 154 -15.28 -35.29 -26.06
CA LYS A 154 -13.93 -35.79 -26.43
C LYS A 154 -12.86 -34.68 -26.40
N ARG A 155 -13.23 -33.41 -26.18
CA ARG A 155 -12.33 -32.22 -26.18
C ARG A 155 -11.84 -31.83 -24.79
N ASN A 156 -12.60 -32.11 -23.71
CA ASN A 156 -12.24 -31.74 -22.33
C ASN A 156 -11.28 -32.71 -21.63
N LEU A 157 -11.03 -33.88 -22.21
CA LEU A 157 -10.22 -34.93 -21.61
C LEU A 157 -8.70 -34.76 -21.88
N GLY A 158 -8.30 -33.62 -22.44
CA GLY A 158 -6.90 -33.19 -22.52
C GLY A 158 -6.35 -32.57 -21.23
N ASP A 159 -7.22 -32.22 -20.26
CA ASP A 159 -6.81 -31.65 -18.96
C ASP A 159 -6.65 -32.69 -17.84
N ALA A 160 -7.05 -33.95 -18.06
CA ALA A 160 -6.94 -35.01 -17.05
C ALA A 160 -6.59 -36.36 -17.68
N GLY A 161 -5.28 -36.63 -17.80
CA GLY A 161 -4.57 -37.93 -17.70
C GLY A 161 -5.20 -39.29 -18.06
N LEU A 162 -6.30 -39.40 -18.81
CA LEU A 162 -7.07 -40.64 -18.98
C LEU A 162 -7.39 -40.95 -20.45
N HIS A 163 -6.38 -40.97 -21.32
CA HIS A 163 -6.55 -41.41 -22.72
C HIS A 163 -5.40 -42.29 -23.22
N ALA A 164 -4.98 -43.27 -22.41
CA ALA A 164 -4.23 -44.41 -22.91
C ALA A 164 -5.13 -45.52 -23.48
N SER A 165 -6.44 -45.51 -23.24
CA SER A 165 -7.32 -46.68 -23.46
C SER A 165 -8.22 -46.66 -24.70
N ALA A 166 -8.27 -45.59 -25.50
CA ALA A 166 -9.21 -45.50 -26.63
C ALA A 166 -8.60 -45.12 -28.01
N GLY A 167 -7.28 -45.07 -28.14
CA GLY A 167 -6.59 -45.00 -29.45
C GLY A 167 -6.73 -43.70 -30.28
N PHE A 168 -7.68 -42.82 -30.00
CA PHE A 168 -7.85 -41.53 -30.70
C PHE A 168 -7.07 -40.41 -30.00
N LYS A 169 -6.17 -39.74 -30.73
CA LYS A 169 -5.38 -38.61 -30.21
C LYS A 169 -5.95 -37.30 -30.74
N SER A 170 -5.82 -36.22 -29.95
CA SER A 170 -6.18 -34.83 -30.33
C SER A 170 -5.66 -34.40 -31.73
N HIS A 171 -4.62 -35.07 -32.23
CA HIS A 171 -3.96 -34.78 -33.51
C HIS A 171 -4.60 -35.40 -34.77
N ASP A 172 -5.67 -36.18 -34.67
CA ASP A 172 -6.25 -36.81 -35.87
C ASP A 172 -6.79 -35.79 -36.88
N CYS A 173 -7.29 -34.65 -36.39
CA CYS A 173 -7.73 -33.54 -37.26
C CYS A 173 -6.57 -32.76 -37.90
N ASN A 174 -5.35 -32.81 -37.36
CA ASN A 174 -4.16 -32.16 -37.95
C ASN A 174 -3.71 -32.88 -39.24
N ARG A 175 -4.16 -34.12 -39.45
CA ARG A 175 -3.86 -34.93 -40.63
C ARG A 175 -4.92 -34.84 -41.73
N VAL A 176 -6.05 -34.17 -41.46
CA VAL A 176 -7.11 -33.97 -42.45
C VAL A 176 -6.59 -33.00 -43.52
N SER A 177 -6.76 -33.35 -44.79
CA SER A 177 -6.36 -32.49 -45.91
C SER A 177 -7.13 -31.17 -45.89
N LYS A 178 -6.52 -30.11 -46.44
CA LYS A 178 -7.15 -28.79 -46.54
C LYS A 178 -8.51 -28.86 -47.24
N ASP A 179 -8.59 -29.56 -48.38
CA ASP A 179 -9.84 -29.68 -49.15
C ASP A 179 -10.97 -30.34 -48.35
N THR A 180 -10.68 -31.44 -47.64
CA THR A 180 -11.66 -32.11 -46.78
C THR A 180 -12.08 -31.21 -45.62
N SER A 181 -11.12 -30.51 -45.01
CA SER A 181 -11.37 -29.58 -43.89
C SER A 181 -12.23 -28.39 -44.33
N ASP A 182 -11.92 -27.80 -45.49
CA ASP A 182 -12.66 -26.67 -46.07
C ASP A 182 -14.06 -27.11 -46.50
N GLY A 183 -14.21 -28.30 -47.10
CA GLY A 183 -15.50 -28.88 -47.46
C GLY A 183 -16.43 -29.10 -46.25
N ARG A 184 -15.90 -29.67 -45.15
CA ARG A 184 -16.66 -29.84 -43.90
C ARG A 184 -17.07 -28.52 -43.28
N ALA A 185 -16.18 -27.53 -43.26
CA ALA A 185 -16.51 -26.19 -42.78
C ALA A 185 -17.60 -25.53 -43.64
N ALA A 186 -17.54 -25.68 -44.97
CA ALA A 186 -18.55 -25.15 -45.90
C ALA A 186 -19.93 -25.81 -45.74
N GLN A 187 -19.97 -27.08 -45.30
CA GLN A 187 -21.20 -27.80 -44.95
C GLN A 187 -21.81 -27.38 -43.61
N GLY A 188 -21.10 -26.55 -42.83
CA GLY A 188 -21.57 -26.07 -41.53
C GLY A 188 -21.22 -26.98 -40.35
N ASP A 189 -20.33 -27.96 -40.52
CA ASP A 189 -19.85 -28.78 -39.40
C ASP A 189 -19.23 -27.90 -38.30
N PRO A 190 -19.62 -28.03 -37.03
CA PRO A 190 -19.05 -27.21 -35.96
C PRO A 190 -17.58 -27.57 -35.71
N PHE A 191 -16.70 -26.57 -35.72
CA PHE A 191 -15.26 -26.75 -35.50
C PHE A 191 -14.66 -25.72 -34.54
N VAL A 192 -13.45 -26.00 -34.07
CA VAL A 192 -12.56 -25.03 -33.43
C VAL A 192 -11.29 -24.90 -34.26
N VAL A 193 -10.58 -23.79 -34.17
CA VAL A 193 -9.25 -23.62 -34.79
C VAL A 193 -8.19 -23.91 -33.73
N ARG A 194 -7.25 -24.80 -34.02
CA ARG A 194 -6.13 -25.16 -33.12
C ARG A 194 -4.78 -24.73 -33.72
N LEU A 195 -3.88 -24.28 -32.85
CA LEU A 195 -2.49 -23.98 -33.21
C LEU A 195 -1.70 -25.27 -33.36
N LYS A 196 -1.01 -25.45 -34.49
CA LYS A 196 -0.13 -26.60 -34.69
C LYS A 196 1.19 -26.36 -33.96
N LEU A 197 1.41 -27.01 -32.81
CA LEU A 197 2.64 -26.83 -32.03
C LEU A 197 3.86 -27.46 -32.71
N PRO A 198 5.07 -26.91 -32.48
CA PRO A 198 6.32 -27.51 -32.93
C PRO A 198 6.74 -28.64 -31.97
N GLU A 199 7.71 -29.47 -32.38
CA GLU A 199 8.24 -30.53 -31.49
C GLU A 199 8.99 -29.95 -30.28
N TYR A 200 9.62 -28.78 -30.43
CA TYR A 200 10.42 -28.13 -29.39
C TYR A 200 10.02 -26.68 -29.20
N THR A 201 9.93 -26.25 -27.94
CA THR A 201 9.72 -24.85 -27.58
C THR A 201 11.00 -24.04 -27.77
N LYS A 202 10.90 -22.76 -28.11
CA LYS A 202 12.09 -21.89 -28.20
C LYS A 202 12.59 -21.49 -26.82
N ARG A 203 13.91 -21.34 -26.70
CA ARG A 203 14.51 -20.63 -25.56
C ARG A 203 14.08 -19.17 -25.60
N TYR A 204 13.78 -18.60 -24.45
CA TYR A 204 13.48 -17.18 -24.33
C TYR A 204 14.09 -16.63 -23.04
N ARG A 205 14.16 -15.30 -22.94
CA ARG A 205 14.66 -14.61 -21.76
C ARG A 205 13.52 -13.85 -21.10
N ASP A 206 13.28 -14.14 -19.84
CA ASP A 206 12.37 -13.40 -18.97
C ASP A 206 13.14 -12.32 -18.17
N LEU A 207 12.54 -11.14 -17.98
CA LEU A 207 13.13 -10.05 -17.20
C LEU A 207 13.36 -10.41 -15.73
N VAL A 208 12.48 -11.23 -15.16
CA VAL A 208 12.54 -11.64 -13.74
C VAL A 208 13.33 -12.93 -13.62
N PHE A 209 12.95 -13.98 -14.36
CA PHE A 209 13.50 -15.33 -14.20
C PHE A 209 14.78 -15.59 -15.01
N GLY A 210 15.11 -14.76 -16.00
CA GLY A 210 16.28 -14.92 -16.85
C GLY A 210 16.04 -15.91 -17.99
N ASN A 211 17.06 -16.65 -18.39
CA ASN A 211 16.96 -17.58 -19.52
C ASN A 211 16.11 -18.80 -19.15
N VAL A 212 15.01 -19.00 -19.89
CA VAL A 212 14.16 -20.19 -19.80
C VAL A 212 14.55 -21.16 -20.91
N ALA A 213 14.80 -22.41 -20.53
CA ALA A 213 15.26 -23.44 -21.44
C ALA A 213 14.17 -23.89 -22.41
N SER A 214 14.59 -24.37 -23.57
CA SER A 214 13.74 -25.11 -24.50
C SER A 214 13.37 -26.45 -23.86
N SER A 215 12.12 -26.85 -24.07
CA SER A 215 11.54 -28.13 -23.66
C SER A 215 10.95 -28.84 -24.87
N LYS A 216 10.94 -30.17 -24.83
CA LYS A 216 10.19 -30.97 -25.80
C LYS A 216 8.70 -30.82 -25.50
N THR A 217 7.90 -30.51 -26.51
CA THR A 217 6.44 -30.51 -26.40
C THR A 217 5.99 -31.94 -26.11
N SER A 218 5.19 -32.15 -25.06
CA SER A 218 4.75 -33.49 -24.72
C SER A 218 3.82 -34.00 -25.82
N PRO A 219 3.94 -35.27 -26.25
CA PRO A 219 2.93 -35.89 -27.12
C PRO A 219 1.54 -35.97 -26.48
N MET A 220 1.43 -35.71 -25.16
CA MET A 220 0.18 -35.59 -24.42
C MET A 220 -0.37 -34.15 -24.42
N ASP A 221 0.44 -33.15 -24.75
CA ASP A 221 -0.01 -31.75 -24.82
C ASP A 221 -0.88 -31.58 -26.06
N ALA A 222 -2.15 -31.22 -25.85
CA ALA A 222 -3.05 -30.93 -26.96
C ALA A 222 -2.69 -29.58 -27.59
N ASP A 223 -2.67 -29.54 -28.93
CA ASP A 223 -2.61 -28.31 -29.72
C ASP A 223 -3.68 -27.31 -29.23
N PRO A 224 -3.30 -26.11 -28.73
CA PRO A 224 -4.22 -25.23 -28.04
C PRO A 224 -5.25 -24.64 -29.00
N VAL A 225 -6.48 -24.45 -28.51
CA VAL A 225 -7.55 -23.78 -29.26
C VAL A 225 -7.24 -22.28 -29.36
N LEU A 226 -7.32 -21.73 -30.57
CA LEU A 226 -7.16 -20.31 -30.89
C LEU A 226 -8.51 -19.62 -31.10
N MET A 227 -9.43 -20.28 -31.80
CA MET A 227 -10.81 -19.83 -32.02
C MET A 227 -11.78 -20.93 -31.62
N LYS A 228 -12.78 -20.57 -30.82
CA LYS A 228 -13.89 -21.43 -30.42
C LYS A 228 -14.92 -21.55 -31.55
N SER A 229 -15.86 -22.49 -31.42
CA SER A 229 -16.92 -22.74 -32.41
C SER A 229 -17.98 -21.65 -32.49
N ASP A 230 -18.08 -20.80 -31.47
CA ASP A 230 -18.90 -19.59 -31.44
C ASP A 230 -18.23 -18.40 -32.17
N ASN A 231 -17.10 -18.64 -32.86
CA ASN A 231 -16.27 -17.62 -33.51
C ASN A 231 -15.70 -16.55 -32.56
N TRP A 232 -15.58 -16.86 -31.27
CA TRP A 232 -14.82 -16.05 -30.31
C TRP A 232 -13.40 -16.60 -30.17
N PRO A 233 -12.39 -15.72 -30.01
CA PRO A 233 -11.02 -16.14 -29.74
C PRO A 233 -10.88 -16.75 -28.34
N THR A 234 -9.80 -17.50 -28.15
CA THR A 234 -9.27 -17.77 -26.81
C THR A 234 -8.30 -16.67 -26.40
N TYR A 235 -7.93 -16.66 -25.11
CA TYR A 235 -6.91 -15.76 -24.58
C TYR A 235 -5.62 -15.77 -25.41
N HIS A 236 -5.13 -16.95 -25.83
CA HIS A 236 -3.87 -17.06 -26.56
C HIS A 236 -3.85 -16.26 -27.86
N LEU A 237 -4.90 -16.40 -28.69
CA LEU A 237 -4.97 -15.69 -29.96
C LEU A 237 -5.15 -14.19 -29.74
N ALA A 238 -6.13 -13.81 -28.92
CA ALA A 238 -6.48 -12.41 -28.71
C ALA A 238 -5.31 -11.62 -28.08
N CYS A 239 -4.66 -12.19 -27.06
CA CYS A 239 -3.52 -11.58 -26.38
C CYS A 239 -2.35 -11.31 -27.32
N VAL A 240 -1.94 -12.30 -28.13
CA VAL A 240 -0.79 -12.14 -29.07
C VAL A 240 -1.11 -11.20 -30.22
N VAL A 241 -2.30 -11.30 -30.81
CA VAL A 241 -2.72 -10.41 -31.89
C VAL A 241 -2.79 -8.97 -31.40
N ASP A 242 -3.37 -8.72 -30.23
CA ASP A 242 -3.50 -7.36 -29.70
C ASP A 242 -2.17 -6.80 -29.22
N ASP A 243 -1.33 -7.59 -28.55
CA ASP A 243 0.00 -7.13 -28.13
C ASP A 243 0.84 -6.72 -29.36
N HIS A 244 0.77 -7.46 -30.48
CA HIS A 244 1.42 -7.07 -31.73
C HIS A 244 0.81 -5.81 -32.35
N LEU A 245 -0.51 -5.80 -32.59
CA LEU A 245 -1.18 -4.71 -33.28
C LEU A 245 -1.16 -3.39 -32.51
N MET A 246 -1.12 -3.44 -31.17
CA MET A 246 -1.01 -2.27 -30.31
C MET A 246 0.45 -1.82 -30.07
N GLY A 247 1.43 -2.49 -30.70
CA GLY A 247 2.85 -2.15 -30.57
C GLY A 247 3.41 -2.33 -29.16
N ILE A 248 2.94 -3.34 -28.42
CA ILE A 248 3.44 -3.61 -27.07
C ILE A 248 4.88 -4.08 -27.15
N THR A 249 5.74 -3.44 -26.35
CA THR A 249 7.18 -3.75 -26.30
C THR A 249 7.54 -4.59 -25.08
N HIS A 250 6.82 -4.38 -23.97
CA HIS A 250 7.08 -5.04 -22.69
C HIS A 250 5.77 -5.55 -22.08
N VAL A 251 5.76 -6.83 -21.74
CA VAL A 251 4.65 -7.52 -21.09
C VAL A 251 5.06 -7.89 -19.68
N ILE A 252 4.53 -7.16 -18.69
CA ILE A 252 4.64 -7.51 -17.28
C ILE A 252 3.33 -8.19 -16.84
N ARG A 253 3.42 -9.40 -16.28
CA ARG A 253 2.25 -10.17 -15.79
C ARG A 253 2.63 -11.17 -14.70
N GLY A 254 1.65 -11.77 -14.05
CA GLY A 254 1.89 -12.77 -12.99
C GLY A 254 2.61 -14.03 -13.49
N SER A 255 3.39 -14.66 -12.61
CA SER A 255 4.16 -15.88 -12.90
C SER A 255 3.30 -17.09 -13.26
N GLU A 256 2.00 -17.08 -12.93
CA GLU A 256 1.04 -18.09 -13.36
C GLU A 256 0.92 -18.19 -14.89
N TRP A 257 1.32 -17.15 -15.62
CA TRP A 257 1.28 -17.13 -17.08
C TRP A 257 2.56 -17.63 -17.76
N ILE A 258 3.62 -17.97 -17.01
CA ILE A 258 4.86 -18.53 -17.57
C ILE A 258 4.61 -19.77 -18.45
N PRO A 259 3.74 -20.73 -18.06
CA PRO A 259 3.45 -21.90 -18.90
C PRO A 259 2.85 -21.55 -20.27
N SER A 260 2.23 -20.38 -20.43
CA SER A 260 1.66 -19.93 -21.71
C SER A 260 2.70 -19.33 -22.68
N VAL A 261 3.87 -18.94 -22.18
CA VAL A 261 4.89 -18.22 -22.96
C VAL A 261 5.40 -19.02 -24.15
N PRO A 262 5.71 -20.33 -24.05
CA PRO A 262 6.09 -21.13 -25.21
C PRO A 262 5.05 -21.11 -26.34
N THR A 263 3.76 -21.24 -25.99
CA THR A 263 2.65 -21.15 -26.93
C THR A 263 2.59 -19.77 -27.59
N HIS A 264 2.78 -18.70 -26.82
CA HIS A 264 2.76 -17.33 -27.34
C HIS A 264 3.94 -17.07 -28.28
N HIS A 265 5.16 -17.50 -27.92
CA HIS A 265 6.34 -17.39 -28.80
C HIS A 265 6.12 -18.13 -30.12
N HIS A 266 5.57 -19.34 -30.07
CA HIS A 266 5.26 -20.08 -31.30
C HIS A 266 4.19 -19.38 -32.14
N LEU A 267 3.22 -18.73 -31.51
CA LEU A 267 2.21 -17.96 -32.22
C LEU A 267 2.82 -16.71 -32.89
N TYR A 268 3.70 -15.97 -32.21
CA TYR A 268 4.48 -14.89 -32.83
C TYR A 268 5.30 -15.40 -34.02
N ASP A 269 6.00 -16.54 -33.88
CA ASP A 269 6.75 -17.17 -34.96
C ASP A 269 5.87 -17.59 -36.15
N ALA A 270 4.67 -18.12 -35.87
CA ALA A 270 3.72 -18.53 -36.89
C ALA A 270 3.23 -17.34 -37.73
N PHE A 271 3.13 -16.15 -37.12
CA PHE A 271 2.83 -14.90 -37.83
C PHE A 271 4.07 -14.21 -38.42
N GLY A 272 5.29 -14.67 -38.10
CA GLY A 272 6.53 -13.99 -38.49
C GLY A 272 6.78 -12.68 -37.73
N TRP A 273 6.21 -12.55 -36.53
CA TRP A 273 6.32 -11.37 -35.68
C TRP A 273 7.41 -11.52 -34.61
N GLN A 274 7.97 -10.39 -34.17
CA GLN A 274 8.87 -10.38 -33.01
C GLN A 274 8.05 -10.30 -31.71
N PRO A 275 8.32 -11.19 -30.73
CA PRO A 275 7.64 -11.14 -29.45
C PRO A 275 8.09 -9.93 -28.62
N PRO A 276 7.24 -9.38 -27.74
CA PRO A 276 7.64 -8.39 -26.76
C PRO A 276 8.58 -9.00 -25.72
N THR A 277 9.25 -8.13 -24.97
CA THR A 277 10.02 -8.55 -23.79
C THR A 277 9.06 -8.93 -22.66
N PHE A 278 9.20 -10.15 -22.12
CA PHE A 278 8.36 -10.63 -21.03
C PHE A 278 9.03 -10.45 -19.67
N GLY A 279 8.24 -10.05 -18.67
CA GLY A 279 8.63 -10.06 -17.25
C GLY A 279 7.53 -10.66 -16.39
N HIS A 280 7.81 -11.80 -15.77
CA HIS A 280 6.83 -12.51 -14.95
C HIS A 280 7.07 -12.28 -13.45
N VAL A 281 6.14 -11.60 -12.79
CA VAL A 281 6.26 -11.29 -11.35
C VAL A 281 5.65 -12.38 -10.49
N GLY A 282 6.36 -12.81 -9.44
CA GLY A 282 5.93 -13.91 -8.57
C GLY A 282 4.62 -13.62 -7.84
N LEU A 283 3.93 -14.66 -7.37
CA LEU A 283 2.62 -14.51 -6.74
C LEU A 283 2.70 -13.73 -5.43
N LEU A 284 1.61 -13.06 -5.07
CA LEU A 284 1.47 -12.51 -3.72
C LEU A 284 0.91 -13.59 -2.79
N THR A 285 1.58 -13.81 -1.67
CA THR A 285 1.22 -14.84 -0.69
C THR A 285 1.02 -14.23 0.69
N ASP A 286 0.23 -14.91 1.53
CA ASP A 286 0.15 -14.59 2.95
C ASP A 286 1.44 -15.01 3.69
N LEU A 287 1.50 -14.77 4.99
CA LEU A 287 2.67 -15.09 5.81
C LEU A 287 2.99 -16.60 5.83
N ASN A 288 1.96 -17.44 5.63
CA ASN A 288 2.04 -18.90 5.55
C ASN A 288 2.42 -19.41 4.15
N GLY A 289 2.59 -18.51 3.17
CA GLY A 289 2.93 -18.86 1.79
C GLY A 289 1.74 -19.31 0.95
N GLN A 290 0.51 -19.22 1.47
CA GLN A 290 -0.68 -19.48 0.67
C GLN A 290 -0.94 -18.30 -0.26
N LYS A 291 -1.40 -18.59 -1.48
CA LYS A 291 -1.76 -17.54 -2.44
C LYS A 291 -2.81 -16.63 -1.81
N LEU A 292 -2.56 -15.32 -1.85
CA LEU A 292 -3.60 -14.34 -1.52
C LEU A 292 -4.77 -14.54 -2.48
N SER A 293 -5.84 -15.11 -1.94
CA SER A 293 -7.05 -15.47 -2.66
C SER A 293 -8.24 -14.83 -1.97
N LYS A 294 -9.37 -14.80 -2.67
CA LYS A 294 -10.67 -14.32 -2.17
C LYS A 294 -11.07 -14.95 -0.82
N ARG A 295 -10.47 -16.08 -0.41
CA ARG A 295 -10.80 -16.78 0.85
C ARG A 295 -10.04 -16.28 2.08
N ASN A 296 -8.82 -15.74 1.92
CA ASN A 296 -7.98 -15.35 3.08
C ASN A 296 -7.99 -13.85 3.34
N PHE A 297 -8.15 -13.03 2.29
CA PHE A 297 -8.22 -11.56 2.38
C PHE A 297 -9.08 -11.06 1.21
N ASP A 298 -10.37 -10.88 1.46
CA ASP A 298 -11.36 -10.41 0.47
C ASP A 298 -11.26 -8.89 0.26
N LEU A 299 -10.04 -8.41 -0.01
CA LEU A 299 -9.76 -6.98 -0.17
C LEU A 299 -9.51 -6.68 -1.64
N ASP A 300 -10.59 -6.40 -2.35
CA ASP A 300 -10.50 -5.61 -3.56
C ASP A 300 -9.94 -4.21 -3.25
N ILE A 301 -9.58 -3.45 -4.28
CA ILE A 301 -9.01 -2.11 -4.09
C ILE A 301 -9.98 -1.16 -3.36
N SER A 302 -11.29 -1.37 -3.53
CA SER A 302 -12.31 -0.56 -2.85
C SER A 302 -12.35 -0.78 -1.34
N ALA A 303 -12.03 -1.99 -0.86
CA ALA A 303 -11.91 -2.25 0.56
C ALA A 303 -10.79 -1.42 1.21
N PHE A 304 -9.64 -1.24 0.53
CA PHE A 304 -8.58 -0.35 1.00
C PHE A 304 -9.03 1.12 1.05
N ARG A 305 -9.76 1.57 0.02
CA ARG A 305 -10.37 2.91 0.00
C ARG A 305 -11.33 3.11 1.18
N ASN A 306 -12.21 2.15 1.44
CA ASN A 306 -13.18 2.19 2.53
C ASN A 306 -12.52 2.15 3.92
N MET A 307 -11.36 1.49 4.05
CA MET A 307 -10.53 1.54 5.26
C MET A 307 -9.83 2.89 5.48
N GLY A 308 -9.94 3.83 4.53
CA GLY A 308 -9.29 5.15 4.60
C GLY A 308 -7.81 5.14 4.25
N VAL A 309 -7.35 4.11 3.52
CA VAL A 309 -5.98 4.06 2.99
C VAL A 309 -5.82 5.11 1.89
N LEU A 310 -4.71 5.85 1.92
CA LEU A 310 -4.40 6.86 0.90
C LEU A 310 -3.93 6.17 -0.40
N PRO A 311 -4.28 6.72 -1.58
CA PRO A 311 -3.92 6.11 -2.85
C PRO A 311 -2.40 6.00 -3.04
N ASP A 312 -1.65 7.05 -2.68
CA ASP A 312 -0.17 7.02 -2.69
C ASP A 312 0.39 5.94 -1.77
N ALA A 313 -0.19 5.78 -0.58
CA ALA A 313 0.27 4.76 0.38
C ALA A 313 0.03 3.34 -0.15
N LEU A 314 -1.13 3.10 -0.79
CA LEU A 314 -1.41 1.81 -1.40
C LEU A 314 -0.47 1.55 -2.59
N SER A 315 -0.31 2.51 -3.50
CA SER A 315 0.56 2.37 -4.67
C SER A 315 2.03 2.18 -4.25
N ASN A 316 2.52 2.93 -3.27
CA ASN A 316 3.84 2.72 -2.70
C ASN A 316 3.97 1.34 -2.07
N PHE A 317 3.00 0.91 -1.26
CA PHE A 317 3.03 -0.40 -0.63
C PHE A 317 3.10 -1.51 -1.68
N VAL A 318 2.24 -1.43 -2.70
CA VAL A 318 2.17 -2.39 -3.80
C VAL A 318 3.45 -2.41 -4.63
N ALA A 319 4.08 -1.25 -4.87
CA ALA A 319 5.35 -1.18 -5.58
C ALA A 319 6.44 -1.99 -4.86
N LEU A 320 6.49 -1.95 -3.53
CA LEU A 320 7.49 -2.70 -2.75
C LEU A 320 7.23 -4.22 -2.72
N LEU A 321 6.08 -4.71 -3.21
CA LEU A 321 5.72 -6.13 -3.26
C LEU A 321 6.33 -6.85 -4.48
N GLY A 322 7.65 -6.88 -4.57
CA GLY A 322 8.38 -7.59 -5.63
C GLY A 322 9.28 -6.70 -6.47
N TRP A 323 9.47 -5.44 -6.07
CA TRP A 323 10.50 -4.54 -6.61
C TRP A 323 11.35 -3.97 -5.48
N SER A 324 12.62 -3.68 -5.76
CA SER A 324 13.56 -3.14 -4.78
C SER A 324 14.32 -1.94 -5.32
N HIS A 325 14.57 -0.95 -4.46
CA HIS A 325 15.34 0.25 -4.78
C HIS A 325 16.55 0.40 -3.85
N THR A 326 17.37 1.42 -4.11
CA THR A 326 18.55 1.78 -3.29
C THR A 326 18.35 3.07 -2.50
N GLN A 327 17.18 3.70 -2.56
CA GLN A 327 16.87 4.87 -1.75
C GLN A 327 16.90 4.55 -0.24
N LYS A 328 17.25 5.55 0.58
CA LYS A 328 17.32 5.43 2.04
C LYS A 328 15.95 5.34 2.72
N LYS A 329 14.90 5.81 2.05
CA LYS A 329 13.53 5.83 2.54
C LYS A 329 12.64 5.13 1.53
N ASP A 330 11.63 4.43 2.04
CA ASP A 330 10.68 3.67 1.25
C ASP A 330 9.41 4.46 0.91
N THR A 331 9.23 5.64 1.50
CA THR A 331 8.08 6.53 1.26
C THR A 331 8.32 7.35 0.00
N MET A 332 7.52 7.12 -1.03
CA MET A 332 7.59 7.67 -2.37
C MET A 332 6.17 7.81 -2.95
N ASP A 333 5.78 8.99 -3.44
CA ASP A 333 4.57 9.07 -4.29
C ASP A 333 4.78 8.40 -5.64
N ILE A 334 3.72 8.34 -6.44
CA ILE A 334 3.74 7.78 -7.79
C ILE A 334 4.81 8.40 -8.70
N GLN A 335 5.12 9.70 -8.55
CA GLN A 335 6.12 10.40 -9.37
C GLN A 335 7.53 10.02 -8.94
N GLU A 336 7.79 9.98 -7.63
CA GLU A 336 9.03 9.50 -7.04
C GLU A 336 9.26 8.02 -7.36
N LEU A 337 8.21 7.18 -7.33
CA LEU A 337 8.27 5.78 -7.75
C LEU A 337 8.68 5.67 -9.21
N ALA A 338 8.07 6.45 -10.11
CA ALA A 338 8.41 6.43 -11.53
C ALA A 338 9.87 6.87 -11.76
N LYS A 339 10.31 7.94 -11.10
CA LYS A 339 11.70 8.45 -11.19
C LYS A 339 12.73 7.44 -10.70
N ASN A 340 12.40 6.66 -9.67
CA ASN A 340 13.33 5.68 -9.07
C ASN A 340 13.18 4.28 -9.66
N PHE A 341 12.20 4.04 -10.54
CA PHE A 341 11.88 2.72 -11.04
C PHE A 341 13.04 2.06 -11.78
N SER A 342 13.13 0.74 -11.65
CA SER A 342 14.11 -0.08 -12.36
C SER A 342 13.56 -1.49 -12.55
N THR A 343 14.18 -2.27 -13.44
CA THR A 343 13.80 -3.67 -13.68
C THR A 343 14.30 -4.64 -12.59
N LYS A 344 14.61 -4.13 -11.39
CA LYS A 344 15.10 -4.90 -10.23
C LYS A 344 13.95 -5.61 -9.50
N PHE A 345 13.33 -6.54 -10.22
CA PHE A 345 12.27 -7.38 -9.68
C PHE A 345 12.82 -8.49 -8.77
N THR A 346 12.08 -8.81 -7.73
CA THR A 346 12.35 -9.94 -6.84
C THR A 346 11.94 -11.24 -7.54
N LYS A 347 12.83 -12.23 -7.54
CA LYS A 347 12.51 -13.58 -8.03
C LYS A 347 11.68 -14.34 -6.99
N GLY A 348 10.65 -15.04 -7.46
CA GLY A 348 9.78 -15.88 -6.62
C GLY A 348 8.63 -15.13 -5.98
N ASP A 349 7.85 -15.85 -5.18
CA ASP A 349 6.63 -15.32 -4.55
C ASP A 349 6.96 -14.31 -3.44
N THR A 350 6.10 -13.31 -3.28
CA THR A 350 6.28 -12.23 -2.31
C THR A 350 5.24 -12.34 -1.20
N LYS A 351 5.72 -12.48 0.05
CA LYS A 351 4.86 -12.46 1.24
C LYS A 351 4.38 -11.05 1.52
N VAL A 352 3.09 -10.90 1.80
CA VAL A 352 2.46 -9.61 2.08
C VAL A 352 2.30 -9.42 3.58
N SER A 353 2.89 -8.36 4.13
CA SER A 353 2.66 -7.88 5.50
C SER A 353 2.04 -6.49 5.47
N PHE A 354 0.84 -6.38 6.04
CA PHE A 354 0.10 -5.11 6.11
C PHE A 354 0.66 -4.11 7.13
N ASP A 355 1.58 -4.52 8.02
CA ASP A 355 2.26 -3.59 8.92
C ASP A 355 3.03 -2.53 8.13
N LYS A 356 3.62 -2.94 6.99
CA LYS A 356 4.32 -2.03 6.09
C LYS A 356 3.35 -1.04 5.42
N LEU A 357 2.13 -1.48 5.08
CA LEU A 357 1.09 -0.59 4.56
C LEU A 357 0.75 0.50 5.58
N TRP A 358 0.50 0.14 6.84
CA TRP A 358 0.16 1.13 7.87
C TRP A 358 1.33 2.02 8.29
N PHE A 359 2.57 1.54 8.15
CA PHE A 359 3.75 2.39 8.23
C PHE A 359 3.76 3.44 7.11
N LEU A 360 3.60 3.03 5.85
CA LEU A 360 3.58 3.94 4.70
C LEU A 360 2.40 4.91 4.77
N GLN A 361 1.22 4.43 5.15
CA GLN A 361 0.02 5.25 5.35
C GLN A 361 0.32 6.45 6.25
N ARG A 362 0.92 6.22 7.43
CA ARG A 362 1.29 7.30 8.36
C ARG A 362 2.31 8.26 7.76
N GLN A 363 3.31 7.75 7.04
CA GLN A 363 4.34 8.59 6.42
C GLN A 363 3.78 9.47 5.29
N HIS A 364 2.92 8.91 4.43
CA HIS A 364 2.24 9.67 3.38
C HIS A 364 1.27 10.69 3.96
N ALA A 365 0.45 10.29 4.94
CA ALA A 365 -0.45 11.19 5.64
C ALA A 365 0.32 12.35 6.28
N GLN A 366 1.39 12.06 7.02
CA GLN A 366 2.23 13.09 7.63
C GLN A 366 2.78 14.07 6.59
N ARG A 367 3.28 13.58 5.45
CA ARG A 367 3.80 14.43 4.36
C ARG A 367 2.71 15.35 3.79
N ILE A 368 1.54 14.80 3.49
CA ILE A 368 0.39 15.54 2.94
C ILE A 368 -0.10 16.60 3.95
N ILE A 369 -0.33 16.18 5.20
CA ILE A 369 -0.85 17.05 6.26
C ILE A 369 0.14 18.19 6.59
N THR A 370 1.44 17.89 6.68
CA THR A 370 2.45 18.89 7.05
C THR A 370 2.68 19.92 5.95
N SER A 371 2.51 19.52 4.68
CA SER A 371 2.67 20.43 3.53
C SER A 371 1.43 21.29 3.24
N ALA A 372 0.28 20.92 3.82
CA ALA A 372 -0.99 21.63 3.67
C ALA A 372 -0.91 23.06 4.23
N LYS A 373 -1.35 24.05 3.46
CA LYS A 373 -1.48 25.44 3.90
C LYS A 373 -2.91 25.75 4.31
N THR A 374 -3.86 25.20 3.59
CA THR A 374 -5.30 25.40 3.75
C THR A 374 -6.01 24.06 3.95
N PRO A 375 -7.24 24.04 4.49
CA PRO A 375 -8.03 22.81 4.58
C PRO A 375 -8.29 22.15 3.22
N ASP A 376 -8.41 22.95 2.16
CA ASP A 376 -8.64 22.47 0.80
C ASP A 376 -7.50 21.57 0.29
N ASP A 377 -6.26 21.82 0.72
CA ASP A 377 -5.09 21.00 0.34
C ASP A 377 -5.21 19.54 0.84
N VAL A 378 -6.02 19.30 1.87
CA VAL A 378 -6.19 17.99 2.53
C VAL A 378 -7.64 17.57 2.60
N GLN A 379 -8.46 18.03 1.66
CA GLN A 379 -9.89 17.76 1.63
C GLN A 379 -10.22 16.25 1.59
N SER A 380 -9.35 15.47 0.92
CA SER A 380 -9.47 14.00 0.87
C SER A 380 -9.30 13.31 2.23
N ILE A 381 -8.66 13.96 3.20
CA ILE A 381 -8.48 13.50 4.58
C ILE A 381 -9.55 14.09 5.50
N ILE A 382 -9.84 15.39 5.35
CA ILE A 382 -10.81 16.11 6.18
C ILE A 382 -12.24 15.59 5.99
N GLN A 383 -12.68 15.35 4.75
CA GLN A 383 -14.06 14.95 4.48
C GLN A 383 -14.46 13.63 5.15
N PRO A 384 -13.64 12.55 5.06
CA PRO A 384 -13.91 11.33 5.83
C PRO A 384 -13.95 11.54 7.34
N ILE A 385 -13.13 12.44 7.91
CA ILE A 385 -13.15 12.76 9.34
C ILE A 385 -14.48 13.43 9.71
N LEU A 386 -14.92 14.43 8.95
CA LEU A 386 -16.20 15.11 9.17
C LEU A 386 -17.38 14.14 9.07
N ALA A 387 -17.35 13.21 8.11
CA ALA A 387 -18.36 12.16 7.99
C ALA A 387 -18.38 11.23 9.22
N ALA A 388 -17.20 10.80 9.69
CA ALA A 388 -17.07 9.96 10.88
C ALA A 388 -17.53 10.68 12.16
N LEU A 389 -17.25 11.98 12.29
CA LEU A 389 -17.74 12.82 13.41
C LEU A 389 -19.27 12.89 13.42
N LYS A 390 -19.91 13.15 12.26
CA LYS A 390 -21.37 13.19 12.13
C LYS A 390 -22.04 11.87 12.52
N GLN A 391 -21.39 10.73 12.25
CA GLN A 391 -21.92 9.41 12.62
C GLN A 391 -21.80 9.10 14.11
N LYS A 392 -20.67 9.45 14.74
CA LYS A 392 -20.42 9.14 16.16
C LYS A 392 -21.05 10.12 17.13
N CYS A 393 -21.32 11.34 16.68
CA CYS A 393 -21.61 12.45 17.56
C CYS A 393 -22.90 13.17 17.14
N SER A 394 -24.06 12.64 17.56
CA SER A 394 -25.37 13.28 17.34
C SER A 394 -25.56 14.55 18.16
N SER A 395 -24.76 14.75 19.22
CA SER A 395 -24.81 15.87 20.17
C SER A 395 -23.48 16.59 20.34
N CYS A 396 -22.48 16.35 19.48
CA CYS A 396 -21.27 17.17 19.49
C CYS A 396 -21.67 18.61 19.17
N SER A 397 -21.86 19.43 20.20
CA SER A 397 -21.94 20.87 20.09
C SER A 397 -20.55 21.35 19.68
N ILE A 398 -20.29 21.30 18.36
CA ILE A 398 -19.30 22.18 17.77
C ILE A 398 -19.78 23.59 18.17
N PRO A 399 -18.99 24.40 18.88
CA PRO A 399 -19.47 25.64 19.47
C PRO A 399 -20.26 26.43 18.43
N GLU A 400 -21.51 26.76 18.78
CA GLU A 400 -22.59 27.29 17.92
C GLU A 400 -22.24 28.60 17.21
N SER A 401 -21.06 29.17 17.45
CA SER A 401 -20.56 30.42 16.88
C SER A 401 -19.48 30.27 15.80
N SER A 402 -19.10 29.05 15.41
CA SER A 402 -18.03 28.84 14.42
C SER A 402 -18.57 28.61 13.00
N THR A 403 -18.11 29.40 12.03
CA THR A 403 -18.45 29.18 10.63
C THR A 403 -17.89 27.82 10.15
N PRO A 404 -18.45 27.20 9.10
CA PRO A 404 -17.89 25.96 8.55
C PRO A 404 -16.41 26.06 8.16
N ALA A 405 -15.93 27.27 7.82
CA ALA A 405 -14.52 27.53 7.54
C ALA A 405 -13.66 27.43 8.81
N ASP A 406 -14.10 28.08 9.90
CA ASP A 406 -13.41 28.03 11.21
C ASP A 406 -13.29 26.59 11.73
N GLN A 407 -14.30 25.75 11.46
CA GLN A 407 -14.30 24.34 11.85
C GLN A 407 -13.24 23.53 11.10
N GLN A 408 -13.09 23.76 9.79
CA GLN A 408 -12.10 23.08 8.97
C GLN A 408 -10.68 23.53 9.30
N ASP A 409 -10.50 24.82 9.59
CA ASP A 409 -9.20 25.35 10.04
C ASP A 409 -8.80 24.77 11.39
N ARG A 410 -9.73 24.70 12.35
CA ARG A 410 -9.48 24.03 13.64
C ARG A 410 -9.14 22.55 13.46
N LEU A 411 -9.85 21.84 12.60
CA LEU A 411 -9.57 20.44 12.30
C LEU A 411 -8.19 20.26 11.67
N LEU A 412 -7.79 21.13 10.74
CA LEU A 412 -6.47 21.12 10.15
C LEU A 412 -5.37 21.32 11.20
N GLN A 413 -5.57 22.19 12.20
CA GLN A 413 -4.61 22.38 13.29
C GLN A 413 -4.45 21.12 14.15
N ILE A 414 -5.56 20.48 14.53
CA ILE A 414 -5.52 19.22 15.29
C ILE A 414 -4.82 18.14 14.44
N LEU A 415 -5.17 18.04 13.17
CA LEU A 415 -4.58 17.09 12.24
C LEU A 415 -3.07 17.29 12.07
N LYS A 416 -2.59 18.55 11.96
CA LYS A 416 -1.16 18.88 11.93
C LYS A 416 -0.43 18.46 13.21
N SER A 417 -1.08 18.62 14.35
CA SER A 417 -0.47 18.29 15.65
C SER A 417 -0.31 16.78 15.90
N ASP A 418 -1.13 15.92 15.29
CA ASP A 418 -1.02 14.44 15.38
C ASP A 418 -0.74 13.77 14.02
N ALA A 419 -0.22 14.53 13.05
CA ALA A 419 0.03 14.06 11.68
C ALA A 419 0.84 12.75 11.59
N PRO A 420 1.91 12.52 12.40
CA PRO A 420 2.69 11.28 12.36
C PRO A 420 1.89 10.02 12.74
N ASN A 421 0.77 10.18 13.45
CA ASN A 421 -0.03 9.08 13.97
C ASN A 421 -1.32 8.83 13.18
N TYR A 422 -1.63 9.67 12.17
CA TYR A 422 -2.83 9.51 11.37
C TYR A 422 -2.83 8.18 10.59
N LYS A 423 -3.79 7.31 10.91
CA LYS A 423 -4.03 6.05 10.18
C LYS A 423 -5.19 6.18 9.20
N ASN A 424 -6.38 6.51 9.71
CA ASN A 424 -7.59 6.74 8.95
C ASN A 424 -8.55 7.62 9.77
N ALA A 425 -9.65 8.05 9.16
CA ALA A 425 -10.61 8.95 9.78
C ALA A 425 -11.24 8.36 11.06
N SER A 426 -11.64 7.09 11.04
CA SER A 426 -12.29 6.44 12.19
C SER A 426 -11.37 6.34 13.41
N ASP A 427 -10.11 5.95 13.20
CA ASP A 427 -9.06 5.91 14.22
C ASP A 427 -8.73 7.32 14.74
N PHE A 428 -8.64 8.29 13.83
CA PHE A 428 -8.40 9.68 14.18
C PHE A 428 -9.51 10.24 15.08
N VAL A 429 -10.78 10.05 14.72
CA VAL A 429 -11.93 10.50 15.52
C VAL A 429 -11.96 9.82 16.89
N GLU A 430 -11.66 8.52 16.97
CA GLU A 430 -11.61 7.82 18.27
C GLU A 430 -10.51 8.37 19.18
N ARG A 431 -9.30 8.55 18.64
CA ARG A 431 -8.15 9.09 19.38
C ARG A 431 -8.39 10.52 19.85
N HIS A 432 -9.09 11.31 19.05
CA HIS A 432 -9.32 12.73 19.30
C HIS A 432 -10.72 13.03 19.83
N LYS A 433 -11.49 12.02 20.28
CA LYS A 433 -12.88 12.21 20.74
C LYS A 433 -13.00 13.36 21.73
N TYR A 434 -12.05 13.46 22.66
CA TYR A 434 -12.07 14.49 23.68
C TYR A 434 -11.70 15.89 23.17
N THR A 435 -11.02 16.00 22.02
CA THR A 435 -10.75 17.31 21.41
C THR A 435 -12.00 17.93 20.79
N PHE A 436 -12.97 17.11 20.39
CA PHE A 436 -14.25 17.53 19.82
C PHE A 436 -15.32 17.71 20.91
N ASP A 437 -15.38 16.81 21.88
CA ASP A 437 -16.32 16.87 23.00
C ASP A 437 -15.58 16.67 24.33
N GLY A 438 -15.77 17.57 25.30
CA GLY A 438 -14.99 17.53 26.55
C GLY A 438 -15.23 16.23 27.35
N PRO A 439 -14.23 15.75 28.13
CA PRO A 439 -14.45 14.59 28.98
C PRO A 439 -15.51 14.88 30.04
N SER A 440 -16.42 13.94 30.26
CA SER A 440 -17.40 14.03 31.34
C SER A 440 -16.74 13.79 32.71
N ALA A 441 -17.42 14.15 33.79
CA ALA A 441 -16.93 13.87 35.14
C ALA A 441 -16.71 12.36 35.33
N GLU A 442 -17.60 11.52 34.81
CA GLU A 442 -17.51 10.05 34.89
C GLU A 442 -16.28 9.54 34.13
N ALA A 443 -15.99 10.10 32.95
CA ALA A 443 -14.80 9.75 32.18
C ALA A 443 -13.51 10.07 32.96
N LEU A 444 -13.44 11.25 33.58
CA LEU A 444 -12.29 11.66 34.41
C LEU A 444 -12.13 10.79 35.66
N ILE A 445 -13.23 10.42 36.32
CA ILE A 445 -13.25 9.54 37.49
C ILE A 445 -12.79 8.13 37.11
N SER A 446 -13.27 7.59 35.98
CA SER A 446 -12.98 6.23 35.53
C SER A 446 -11.49 5.98 35.26
N ILE A 447 -10.76 7.02 34.84
CA ILE A 447 -9.35 6.91 34.47
C ILE A 447 -8.41 7.00 35.68
N LYS A 448 -8.96 7.24 36.89
CA LYS A 448 -8.25 7.61 38.12
C LYS A 448 -7.35 8.82 37.89
N SER A 449 -7.66 9.94 38.54
CA SER A 449 -6.81 11.13 38.40
C SER A 449 -5.35 10.78 38.72
N PRO A 450 -4.37 11.34 37.98
CA PRO A 450 -2.98 11.33 38.41
C PRO A 450 -2.86 11.73 39.88
N ILE A 451 -3.72 12.65 40.34
CA ILE A 451 -3.84 13.11 41.73
C ILE A 451 -4.32 12.03 42.70
N THR A 452 -5.25 11.16 42.31
CA THR A 452 -5.68 10.04 43.17
C THR A 452 -4.60 8.96 43.29
N VAL A 453 -3.73 8.85 42.28
CA VAL A 453 -2.52 8.00 42.31
C VAL A 453 -1.36 8.70 43.07
N ILE A 454 -1.42 10.04 43.21
CA ILE A 454 -0.49 10.85 44.03
C ILE A 454 -0.85 10.88 45.52
N GLY A 455 -1.90 10.17 45.94
CA GLY A 455 -1.92 9.63 47.30
C GLY A 455 -0.67 8.78 47.62
N HIS A 456 0.01 8.25 46.59
CA HIS A 456 1.26 7.47 46.71
C HIS A 456 2.52 8.14 46.11
N LEU A 457 2.43 9.28 45.41
CA LEU A 457 3.59 9.94 44.76
C LEU A 457 4.16 11.15 45.53
N CYS A 458 3.84 11.28 46.82
CA CYS A 458 4.80 11.87 47.75
C CYS A 458 6.09 11.03 47.90
N HIS A 459 6.26 9.95 47.12
CA HIS A 459 7.56 9.45 46.71
C HIS A 459 8.00 10.06 45.37
N LEU A 460 8.04 11.40 45.30
CA LEU A 460 8.98 12.07 44.40
C LEU A 460 10.34 11.46 44.75
N SER A 461 11.02 10.88 43.76
CA SER A 461 12.04 9.84 43.95
C SER A 461 13.32 10.28 44.70
N ASN A 462 13.30 11.40 45.43
CA ASN A 462 14.34 11.96 46.29
C ASN A 462 13.81 13.09 47.22
N LEU A 463 12.54 13.09 47.65
CA LEU A 463 12.09 14.02 48.72
C LEU A 463 12.14 13.35 50.11
N PRO A 464 12.57 14.08 51.17
CA PRO A 464 12.51 13.58 52.55
C PRO A 464 11.09 13.13 52.92
N GLU A 465 10.96 12.09 53.75
CA GLU A 465 9.72 11.37 54.11
C GLU A 465 8.60 12.23 54.77
N GLU A 466 8.76 13.54 54.86
CA GLU A 466 8.01 14.43 55.76
C GLU A 466 6.85 15.20 55.09
N ILE A 467 6.59 15.01 53.79
CA ILE A 467 5.57 15.78 53.04
C ILE A 467 4.27 14.97 52.83
N LYS A 468 3.18 15.43 53.45
CA LYS A 468 1.84 14.79 53.41
C LYS A 468 1.13 14.96 52.03
N PRO A 469 0.35 13.95 51.57
CA PRO A 469 -0.39 13.99 50.28
C PRO A 469 -1.34 15.18 50.09
N GLU A 470 -1.93 15.68 51.18
CA GLU A 470 -2.87 16.81 51.20
C GLU A 470 -2.22 18.14 50.74
N VAL A 471 -0.91 18.30 50.98
CA VAL A 471 -0.14 19.49 50.58
C VAL A 471 0.10 19.51 49.07
N VAL A 472 0.32 18.35 48.46
CA VAL A 472 0.61 18.19 47.01
C VAL A 472 -0.63 18.46 46.15
N ASN A 473 -1.81 18.05 46.60
CA ASN A 473 -3.08 18.30 45.88
C ASN A 473 -3.40 19.80 45.80
N SER A 474 -3.20 20.54 46.89
CA SER A 474 -3.36 22.01 46.89
C SER A 474 -2.31 22.72 46.02
N SER A 475 -1.17 22.07 45.78
CA SER A 475 -0.04 22.65 45.05
C SER A 475 -0.19 22.50 43.53
N ILE A 476 -0.61 21.33 43.02
CA ILE A 476 -0.79 21.15 41.57
C ILE A 476 -1.93 22.00 40.99
N VAL A 477 -3.02 22.19 41.74
CA VAL A 477 -4.11 23.09 41.35
C VAL A 477 -3.62 24.54 41.24
N LYS A 478 -2.80 25.00 42.20
CA LYS A 478 -2.16 26.33 42.14
C LYS A 478 -1.23 26.47 40.94
N VAL A 479 -0.45 25.43 40.63
CA VAL A 479 0.43 25.40 39.45
C VAL A 479 -0.39 25.49 38.16
N VAL A 480 -1.51 24.79 38.07
CA VAL A 480 -2.41 24.85 36.89
C VAL A 480 -3.12 26.20 36.80
N GLN A 481 -3.48 26.82 37.92
CA GLN A 481 -3.99 28.20 37.95
C GLN A 481 -2.94 29.19 37.44
N GLN A 482 -1.66 29.04 37.80
CA GLN A 482 -0.57 29.84 37.22
C GLN A 482 -0.43 29.65 35.72
N VAL A 483 -0.57 28.41 35.21
CA VAL A 483 -0.63 28.14 33.77
C VAL A 483 -1.82 28.85 33.12
N SER A 484 -2.97 28.86 33.79
CA SER A 484 -4.22 29.45 33.30
C SER A 484 -4.19 30.97 33.18
N THR A 485 -3.36 31.66 33.97
CA THR A 485 -3.22 33.13 33.90
C THR A 485 -2.72 33.64 32.54
N MET A 486 -1.99 32.82 31.79
CA MET A 486 -1.50 33.19 30.46
C MET A 486 -2.63 33.16 29.41
N LEU A 487 -3.59 32.26 29.57
CA LEU A 487 -4.70 32.07 28.63
C LEU A 487 -5.64 33.30 28.60
N THR A 488 -5.69 34.07 29.68
CA THR A 488 -6.51 35.29 29.78
C THR A 488 -5.80 36.54 29.26
N GLN A 489 -4.50 36.46 28.99
CA GLN A 489 -3.65 37.56 28.48
C GLN A 489 -3.22 37.34 27.02
N GLU A 490 -3.88 36.43 26.30
CA GLU A 490 -3.49 36.08 24.93
C GLU A 490 -3.76 37.20 23.93
N ASP A 491 -2.77 37.48 23.08
CA ASP A 491 -2.90 38.38 21.93
C ASP A 491 -3.68 37.68 20.80
N PRO A 492 -4.81 38.23 20.33
CA PRO A 492 -5.59 37.66 19.23
C PRO A 492 -4.80 37.53 17.92
N LEU A 493 -3.81 38.40 17.68
CA LEU A 493 -3.08 38.49 16.42
C LEU A 493 -1.99 37.43 16.22
N LEU A 494 -1.63 36.69 17.27
CA LEU A 494 -0.60 35.65 17.18
C LEU A 494 -1.08 34.43 16.40
N SER A 495 -0.16 33.87 15.61
CA SER A 495 -0.42 32.58 14.95
C SER A 495 -0.53 31.44 15.98
N THR A 496 -1.27 30.39 15.61
CA THR A 496 -1.46 29.19 16.44
C THR A 496 -0.12 28.56 16.88
N ASP A 497 0.90 28.56 16.01
CA ASP A 497 2.22 28.01 16.32
C ASP A 497 2.96 28.88 17.36
N GLU A 498 2.87 30.20 17.25
CA GLU A 498 3.44 31.13 18.23
C GLU A 498 2.76 31.01 19.58
N LYS A 499 1.43 30.88 19.61
CA LYS A 499 0.66 30.60 20.83
C LYS A 499 1.14 29.32 21.51
N GLY A 500 1.28 28.23 20.75
CA GLY A 500 1.80 26.97 21.26
C GLY A 500 3.25 27.08 21.80
N LYS A 501 4.13 27.81 21.11
CA LYS A 501 5.51 28.06 21.57
C LYS A 501 5.55 28.84 22.89
N ARG A 502 4.74 29.89 23.00
CA ARG A 502 4.61 30.69 24.21
C ARG A 502 4.08 29.87 25.39
N LEU A 503 3.06 29.04 25.17
CA LEU A 503 2.54 28.13 26.20
C LEU A 503 3.60 27.13 26.68
N ARG A 504 4.40 26.55 25.76
CA ARG A 504 5.50 25.65 26.14
C ARG A 504 6.58 26.34 26.99
N ALA A 505 6.94 27.58 26.65
CA ALA A 505 7.86 28.37 27.45
C ALA A 505 7.29 28.65 28.85
N HIS A 506 6.01 29.05 28.91
CA HIS A 506 5.31 29.31 30.17
C HIS A 506 5.22 28.07 31.07
N PHE A 507 4.97 26.89 30.52
CA PHE A 507 5.02 25.65 31.31
C PHE A 507 6.38 25.43 31.96
N SER A 508 7.47 25.68 31.21
CA SER A 508 8.83 25.57 31.75
C SER A 508 9.08 26.60 32.87
N ASP A 509 8.63 27.84 32.69
CA ASP A 509 8.79 28.90 33.68
C ASP A 509 8.00 28.63 34.96
N VAL A 510 6.74 28.20 34.83
CA VAL A 510 5.88 27.81 35.96
C VAL A 510 6.51 26.64 36.74
N VAL A 511 7.00 25.61 36.05
CA VAL A 511 7.69 24.48 36.70
C VAL A 511 8.97 24.96 37.40
N GLN A 512 9.77 25.81 36.77
CA GLN A 512 11.00 26.33 37.34
C GLN A 512 10.77 27.19 38.58
N ASN A 513 9.74 28.05 38.56
CA ASN A 513 9.35 28.87 39.70
C ASN A 513 8.83 28.01 40.86
N THR A 514 8.03 26.98 40.57
CA THR A 514 7.52 26.02 41.56
C THR A 514 8.66 25.28 42.25
N VAL A 515 9.62 24.74 41.48
CA VAL A 515 10.79 24.04 42.04
C VAL A 515 11.63 24.98 42.91
N SER A 516 11.83 26.22 42.46
CA SER A 516 12.59 27.23 43.21
C SER A 516 11.90 27.61 44.53
N GLN A 517 10.56 27.65 44.57
CA GLN A 517 9.79 27.86 45.80
C GLN A 517 9.91 26.66 46.74
N ASN A 518 9.71 25.44 46.24
CA ASN A 518 9.83 24.22 47.06
C ASN A 518 11.22 24.07 47.71
N LEU A 519 12.29 24.40 46.98
CA LEU A 519 13.66 24.34 47.53
C LEU A 519 13.91 25.39 48.62
N ARG A 520 13.31 26.58 48.50
CA ARG A 520 13.37 27.62 49.55
C ARG A 520 12.62 27.16 50.80
N GLU A 521 11.48 26.48 50.65
CA GLU A 521 10.70 25.95 51.76
C GLU A 521 11.43 24.83 52.52
N ILE A 522 12.23 24.02 51.81
CA ILE A 522 13.02 22.92 52.39
C ILE A 522 14.39 23.43 52.90
N ASN A 523 14.69 24.73 52.76
CA ASN A 523 15.93 25.38 53.17
C ASN A 523 17.20 24.75 52.56
N VAL A 524 17.07 24.18 51.35
CA VAL A 524 18.17 23.60 50.58
C VAL A 524 18.50 24.56 49.44
N SER A 525 19.45 25.44 49.67
CA SER A 525 20.13 26.19 48.61
C SER A 525 21.36 25.39 48.18
N ASP A 526 21.53 25.15 46.88
CA ASP A 526 22.75 24.57 46.27
C ASP A 526 22.83 23.03 46.11
N ASN A 527 21.71 22.35 45.81
CA ASN A 527 21.74 20.98 45.28
C ASN A 527 21.20 20.92 43.84
N GLU A 528 22.12 20.94 42.88
CA GLU A 528 21.81 20.95 41.44
C GLU A 528 21.15 19.63 40.98
N GLU A 529 21.57 18.49 41.50
CA GLU A 529 20.97 17.18 41.18
C GLU A 529 19.51 17.11 41.65
N LEU A 530 19.24 17.59 42.86
CA LEU A 530 17.90 17.66 43.42
C LEU A 530 17.01 18.61 42.62
N PHE A 531 17.54 19.78 42.20
CA PHE A 531 16.80 20.72 41.34
C PHE A 531 16.39 20.07 40.01
N VAL A 532 17.31 19.36 39.34
CA VAL A 532 17.03 18.68 38.07
C VAL A 532 15.99 17.56 38.25
N ALA A 533 16.09 16.77 39.33
CA ALA A 533 15.16 15.70 39.64
C ALA A 533 13.73 16.22 39.93
N LEU A 534 13.63 17.29 40.72
CA LEU A 534 12.36 17.96 41.01
C LEU A 534 11.75 18.59 39.76
N LYS A 535 12.54 19.28 38.94
CA LYS A 535 12.09 19.86 37.67
C LYS A 535 11.52 18.80 36.74
N LYS A 536 12.20 17.66 36.58
CA LYS A 536 11.71 16.55 35.74
C LYS A 536 10.39 15.97 36.26
N SER A 537 10.30 15.79 37.57
CA SER A 537 9.11 15.20 38.20
C SER A 537 7.90 16.14 38.13
N TRP A 538 8.09 17.43 38.41
CA TRP A 538 7.04 18.45 38.27
C TRP A 538 6.59 18.63 36.84
N ALA A 539 7.51 18.62 35.87
CA ALA A 539 7.14 18.68 34.46
C ALA A 539 6.28 17.47 34.06
N ALA A 540 6.68 16.25 34.44
CA ALA A 540 5.91 15.04 34.16
C ALA A 540 4.51 15.10 34.80
N LEU A 541 4.44 15.54 36.06
CA LEU A 541 3.19 15.71 36.78
C LEU A 541 2.26 16.74 36.12
N LEU A 542 2.78 17.92 35.80
CA LEU A 542 2.00 18.98 35.15
C LEU A 542 1.45 18.52 33.80
N HIS A 543 2.28 17.88 32.99
CA HIS A 543 1.85 17.33 31.70
C HIS A 543 0.77 16.26 31.86
N GLN A 544 0.93 15.33 32.82
CA GLN A 544 -0.05 14.28 33.09
C GLN A 544 -1.37 14.87 33.58
N TYR A 545 -1.34 15.84 34.50
CA TYR A 545 -2.54 16.49 34.99
C TYR A 545 -3.29 17.25 33.90
N ILE A 546 -2.58 18.08 33.12
CA ILE A 546 -3.21 18.83 32.02
C ILE A 546 -3.80 17.86 30.99
N ARG A 547 -3.10 16.77 30.66
CA ARG A 547 -3.61 15.77 29.71
C ARG A 547 -4.86 15.06 30.24
N TRP A 548 -4.85 14.64 31.50
CA TRP A 548 -6.01 14.07 32.15
C TRP A 548 -7.19 15.05 32.15
N ALA A 549 -6.97 16.30 32.56
CA ALA A 549 -8.01 17.32 32.62
C ALA A 549 -8.63 17.64 31.25
N LEU A 550 -7.79 17.75 30.21
CA LEU A 550 -8.26 18.15 28.89
C LEU A 550 -8.84 16.99 28.09
N VAL A 551 -8.23 15.81 28.16
CA VAL A 551 -8.52 14.70 27.24
C VAL A 551 -8.56 13.33 27.92
N ALA A 552 -8.70 13.27 29.24
CA ALA A 552 -8.82 12.03 30.01
C ALA A 552 -7.72 11.01 29.63
N ASP A 553 -6.46 11.47 29.59
CA ASP A 553 -5.25 10.67 29.25
C ASP A 553 -5.24 9.96 27.90
N THR A 554 -6.19 10.27 27.00
CA THR A 554 -6.17 9.72 25.64
C THR A 554 -4.90 10.15 24.88
N PRO A 555 -4.30 9.28 24.05
CA PRO A 555 -3.10 9.60 23.28
C PRO A 555 -3.41 10.59 22.14
N GLY A 556 -2.41 11.38 21.74
CA GLY A 556 -2.60 12.53 20.84
C GLY A 556 -1.56 13.63 21.08
N PRO A 557 -1.82 14.87 20.63
CA PRO A 557 -0.84 15.95 20.64
C PRO A 557 -0.43 16.39 22.06
N ASP A 558 0.63 17.20 22.14
CA ASP A 558 1.12 17.75 23.41
C ASP A 558 0.12 18.74 24.03
N SER A 559 0.24 18.95 25.35
CA SER A 559 -0.67 19.78 26.14
C SER A 559 -0.80 21.21 25.59
N ALA A 560 0.27 21.83 25.11
CA ALA A 560 0.21 23.19 24.58
C ALA A 560 -0.54 23.25 23.25
N SER A 561 -0.29 22.28 22.37
CA SER A 561 -1.02 22.14 21.10
C SER A 561 -2.52 21.86 21.34
N LEU A 562 -2.86 21.03 22.32
CA LEU A 562 -4.25 20.80 22.74
C LEU A 562 -4.93 22.08 23.24
N MET A 563 -4.30 22.81 24.16
CA MET A 563 -4.85 24.05 24.72
C MET A 563 -5.05 25.11 23.62
N THR A 564 -4.10 25.21 22.69
CA THR A 564 -4.22 26.12 21.55
C THR A 564 -5.38 25.72 20.64
N ALA A 565 -5.57 24.42 20.39
CA ALA A 565 -6.66 23.91 19.55
C ALA A 565 -8.05 23.96 20.21
N LEU A 566 -8.12 23.89 21.54
CA LEU A 566 -9.37 24.04 22.31
C LEU A 566 -9.74 25.52 22.50
N GLY A 567 -8.73 26.38 22.59
CA GLY A 567 -8.89 27.79 22.92
C GLY A 567 -9.00 28.04 24.43
N PRO A 568 -8.88 29.31 24.87
CA PRO A 568 -8.84 29.68 26.29
C PRO A 568 -10.08 29.26 27.08
N MET A 569 -11.28 29.57 26.58
CA MET A 569 -12.53 29.34 27.30
C MET A 569 -12.80 27.86 27.60
N GLU A 570 -12.61 27.01 26.59
CA GLU A 570 -12.84 25.56 26.74
C GLU A 570 -11.75 24.92 27.62
N THR A 571 -10.50 25.39 27.50
CA THR A 571 -9.39 24.95 28.35
C THR A 571 -9.69 25.25 29.83
N LEU A 572 -10.11 26.48 30.14
CA LEU A 572 -10.47 26.88 31.51
C LEU A 572 -11.67 26.10 32.05
N ARG A 573 -12.71 25.89 31.22
CA ARG A 573 -13.88 25.07 31.59
C ARG A 573 -13.48 23.65 31.99
N ARG A 574 -12.56 23.03 31.25
CA ARG A 574 -12.08 21.68 31.53
C ARG A 574 -11.20 21.61 32.77
N PHE A 575 -10.37 22.63 33.00
CA PHE A 575 -9.60 22.73 34.25
C PHE A 575 -10.50 22.87 35.47
N ASP A 576 -11.55 23.69 35.42
CA ASP A 576 -12.53 23.82 36.51
C ASP A 576 -13.25 22.49 36.79
N LEU A 577 -13.66 21.75 35.75
CA LEU A 577 -14.25 20.42 35.91
C LEU A 577 -13.25 19.43 36.55
N ALA A 578 -12.01 19.41 36.07
CA ALA A 578 -10.96 18.54 36.58
C ALA A 578 -10.58 18.87 38.03
N GLU A 579 -10.58 20.14 38.42
CA GLU A 579 -10.38 20.60 39.79
C GLU A 579 -11.49 20.07 40.71
N LYS A 580 -12.76 20.21 40.31
CA LYS A 580 -13.91 19.68 41.06
C LYS A 580 -13.84 18.17 41.26
N VAL A 581 -13.49 17.43 40.20
CA VAL A 581 -13.31 15.97 40.24
C VAL A 581 -12.12 15.59 41.15
N ALA A 582 -11.01 16.31 41.06
CA ALA A 582 -9.81 16.03 41.87
C ALA A 582 -10.02 16.31 43.37
N LEU A 583 -10.82 17.33 43.70
CA LEU A 583 -11.15 17.70 45.09
C LEU A 583 -12.29 16.84 45.69
N GLY A 584 -12.80 15.85 44.96
CA GLY A 584 -13.89 15.00 45.44
C GLY A 584 -15.21 15.73 45.63
N GLN A 585 -15.40 16.86 44.94
CA GLN A 585 -16.66 17.60 44.87
C GLN A 585 -17.37 17.20 43.58
N PRO A 586 -18.14 16.09 43.55
CA PRO A 586 -18.93 15.78 42.38
C PRO A 586 -19.90 16.94 42.17
N GLY A 587 -20.01 17.41 40.92
CA GLY A 587 -21.11 18.28 40.53
C GLY A 587 -22.41 17.66 41.06
N SER A 588 -23.16 18.45 41.83
CA SER A 588 -24.26 18.05 42.71
C SER A 588 -25.50 17.47 42.01
N ASN A 589 -25.37 16.88 40.82
CA ASN A 589 -26.47 16.27 40.07
C ASN A 589 -26.18 14.89 39.46
N VAL A 590 -24.99 14.28 39.64
CA VAL A 590 -24.68 13.01 38.93
C VAL A 590 -24.66 11.75 39.81
N VAL A 591 -24.65 11.88 41.14
CA VAL A 591 -24.58 10.70 42.03
C VAL A 591 -25.94 9.99 42.21
N ALA A 592 -27.04 10.53 41.69
CA ALA A 592 -28.37 9.93 41.90
C ALA A 592 -28.71 8.74 40.99
N ASN A 593 -27.88 8.37 40.01
CA ASN A 593 -28.22 7.33 39.01
C ASN A 593 -27.23 6.15 38.92
N VAL A 594 -26.29 6.01 39.85
CA VAL A 594 -25.36 4.85 39.87
C VAL A 594 -25.73 3.80 40.92
N GLU A 595 -26.74 4.07 41.77
CA GLU A 595 -27.40 3.06 42.59
C GLU A 595 -28.80 2.76 42.05
N LYS A 596 -28.87 2.07 40.90
CA LYS A 596 -30.03 1.24 40.51
C LYS A 596 -29.68 0.21 39.45
#